data_AF-A0A3R9CTG9-F1
#
_entry.id   AF-A0A3R9CTG9-F1
#
_cell.length_a   1.000
_cell.length_b   1.000
_cell.length_c   1.000
_cell.angle_alpha   90.00
_cell.angle_beta   90.00
_cell.angle_gamma   90.00
#
_symmetry.space_group_name_H-M   'P 1'
#
loop_
_entity.id
_entity.type
_entity.pdbx_description
1 polymer ?
#
loop_
_entity_poly.entity_id
_entity_poly.type
_entity_poly.pdbx_seq_one_letter_code
_entity_poly.pdbx_strand_id
1 'polypeptide(L)'
;MSDIEDNKFVRFSDFDIAQGSQFKEFNYEQEKTPIQKRLYFLMLNGKQPRGDKESLYGWCARIGLSKSTAFGIFSKGNQNMHLSVAQTISDATGADVDWIKNGTGVPFPIYSMDEIINKQIEEAIEDQILETSINPEFDGLDTQLLQQAFDTLDKALKVTKRSMSPKAKAKFVASLYDNLSEPGNAKIELLQECIETVEQALLDTRRIMSSSAKSELILIIYDLYYGNTAYKEAMKTTLDELIRSTS
;
A
#
# COMPACT_ATOMS: atom_id res chain seq x y z
N MET A 1 -32.13 13.68 19.63
CA MET A 1 -31.14 13.64 18.54
C MET A 1 -29.90 12.98 19.10
N SER A 2 -29.49 11.78 18.78
CA SER A 2 -30.03 10.66 18.00
C SER A 2 -29.00 9.55 18.27
N ASP A 3 -29.46 8.47 18.88
CA ASP A 3 -28.96 7.09 18.85
C ASP A 3 -27.58 6.89 18.19
N ILE A 4 -26.56 6.72 19.03
CA ILE A 4 -25.36 5.96 18.67
C ILE A 4 -25.55 4.60 19.36
N GLU A 5 -26.43 3.78 18.79
CA GLU A 5 -26.58 2.38 19.19
C GLU A 5 -25.32 1.59 18.76
N ASP A 6 -24.72 0.93 19.76
CA ASP A 6 -24.02 -0.34 19.67
C ASP A 6 -22.84 -0.48 18.69
N ASN A 7 -21.72 0.13 19.07
CA ASN A 7 -20.40 -0.32 18.62
C ASN A 7 -20.03 -1.65 19.33
N LYS A 8 -20.64 -2.76 18.89
CA LYS A 8 -20.28 -4.10 19.38
C LYS A 8 -18.88 -4.45 18.88
N PHE A 9 -17.91 -4.38 19.79
CA PHE A 9 -16.59 -4.97 19.64
C PHE A 9 -16.70 -6.48 19.41
N VAL A 10 -16.75 -6.94 18.15
CA VAL A 10 -16.74 -8.38 17.82
C VAL A 10 -15.29 -8.86 17.82
N ARG A 11 -14.73 -9.04 19.02
CA ARG A 11 -13.72 -10.10 19.23
C ARG A 11 -14.48 -11.42 19.23
N PHE A 12 -13.87 -12.47 18.71
CA PHE A 12 -14.48 -13.77 18.39
C PHE A 12 -15.26 -14.51 19.50
N SER A 13 -15.37 -13.98 20.72
CA SER A 13 -16.09 -14.63 21.81
C SER A 13 -17.61 -14.61 21.66
N ASP A 14 -18.17 -13.71 20.85
CA ASP A 14 -19.60 -13.36 20.93
C ASP A 14 -20.36 -13.57 19.61
N PHE A 15 -19.87 -14.41 18.67
CA PHE A 15 -20.68 -14.78 17.50
C PHE A 15 -21.85 -15.66 17.93
N ASP A 16 -22.96 -14.99 18.29
CA ASP A 16 -24.18 -15.62 18.76
C ASP A 16 -24.78 -16.48 17.63
N ILE A 17 -24.92 -17.77 17.93
CA ILE A 17 -25.52 -18.79 17.06
C ILE A 17 -26.93 -18.35 16.58
N ALA A 18 -27.60 -17.48 17.35
CA ALA A 18 -28.89 -16.89 16.99
C ALA A 18 -28.89 -16.17 15.63
N GLN A 19 -27.80 -15.47 15.27
CA GLN A 19 -27.71 -14.71 14.02
C GLN A 19 -27.56 -15.60 12.77
N GLY A 20 -27.10 -16.84 12.95
CA GLY A 20 -26.95 -17.84 11.89
C GLY A 20 -28.20 -18.71 11.66
N SER A 21 -29.23 -18.59 12.51
CA SER A 21 -30.44 -19.45 12.49
C SER A 21 -31.23 -19.42 11.17
N GLN A 22 -31.07 -18.35 10.39
CA GLN A 22 -31.66 -18.21 9.05
C GLN A 22 -31.09 -19.17 8.00
N PHE A 23 -29.91 -19.73 8.25
CA PHE A 23 -29.25 -20.66 7.35
C PHE A 23 -29.46 -22.10 7.85
N LYS A 24 -30.09 -22.95 7.03
CA LYS A 24 -30.40 -24.34 7.39
C LYS A 24 -29.18 -25.14 7.82
N GLU A 25 -27.99 -24.76 7.34
CA GLU A 25 -26.70 -25.37 7.65
C GLU A 25 -26.21 -25.10 9.09
N PHE A 26 -26.82 -24.13 9.80
CA PHE A 26 -26.55 -23.87 11.22
C PHE A 26 -27.38 -24.73 12.17
N ASN A 27 -28.50 -25.27 11.70
CA ASN A 27 -29.40 -26.10 12.50
C ASN A 27 -28.92 -27.55 12.68
N TYR A 28 -27.75 -27.90 12.14
CA TYR A 28 -27.12 -29.22 12.33
C TYR A 28 -26.25 -29.22 13.58
N GLU A 29 -26.50 -30.18 14.47
CA GLU A 29 -25.81 -30.47 15.76
C GLU A 29 -24.29 -30.75 15.63
N GLN A 30 -23.71 -30.63 14.44
CA GLN A 30 -22.29 -30.86 14.21
C GLN A 30 -21.48 -29.62 14.59
N GLU A 31 -20.47 -29.84 15.42
CA GLU A 31 -19.50 -28.84 15.80
C GLU A 31 -18.80 -28.27 14.57
N LYS A 32 -18.90 -26.95 14.38
CA LYS A 32 -18.37 -26.27 13.21
C LYS A 32 -16.89 -25.98 13.40
N THR A 33 -16.10 -26.16 12.35
CA THR A 33 -14.67 -25.81 12.38
C THR A 33 -14.50 -24.28 12.50
N PRO A 34 -13.36 -23.81 13.03
CA PRO A 34 -13.08 -22.37 13.11
C PRO A 34 -13.21 -21.65 11.76
N ILE A 35 -12.78 -22.29 10.67
CA ILE A 35 -12.89 -21.76 9.31
C ILE A 35 -14.36 -21.61 8.90
N GLN A 36 -15.19 -22.63 9.14
CA GLN A 36 -16.60 -22.56 8.80
C GLN A 36 -17.27 -21.39 9.53
N LYS A 37 -17.01 -21.23 10.83
CA LYS A 37 -17.54 -20.11 11.64
C LYS A 37 -17.15 -18.75 11.05
N ARG A 38 -15.89 -18.57 10.64
CA ARG A 38 -15.42 -17.37 9.95
C ARG A 38 -16.16 -17.08 8.65
N LEU A 39 -16.29 -18.08 7.77
CA LEU A 39 -16.99 -17.88 6.50
C LEU A 39 -18.47 -17.58 6.70
N TYR A 40 -19.09 -18.20 7.69
CA TYR A 40 -20.46 -17.92 8.10
C TYR A 40 -20.66 -16.50 8.61
N PHE A 41 -19.71 -15.96 9.38
CA PHE A 41 -19.70 -14.55 9.74
C PHE A 41 -19.62 -13.64 8.49
N LEU A 42 -18.78 -14.00 7.51
CA LEU A 42 -18.64 -13.21 6.28
C LEU A 42 -19.86 -13.27 5.36
N MET A 43 -20.65 -14.35 5.40
CA MET A 43 -21.93 -14.40 4.70
C MET A 43 -22.92 -13.34 5.19
N LEU A 44 -22.76 -12.82 6.41
CA LEU A 44 -23.62 -11.79 6.97
C LEU A 44 -22.99 -10.41 6.93
N ASN A 45 -21.68 -10.33 7.20
CA ASN A 45 -21.02 -9.06 7.51
C ASN A 45 -19.98 -8.64 6.45
N GLY A 46 -19.65 -9.51 5.48
CA GLY A 46 -18.69 -9.18 4.43
C GLY A 46 -19.24 -8.18 3.41
N LYS A 47 -18.36 -7.56 2.62
CA LYS A 47 -18.73 -6.69 1.47
C LYS A 47 -19.64 -7.38 0.45
N GLN A 48 -19.58 -8.70 0.39
CA GLN A 48 -20.38 -9.56 -0.46
C GLN A 48 -21.21 -10.55 0.39
N PRO A 49 -22.22 -10.08 1.14
CA PRO A 49 -23.03 -10.95 1.97
C PRO A 49 -23.83 -11.93 1.11
N ARG A 50 -24.23 -13.06 1.69
CA ARG A 50 -25.05 -14.09 1.05
C ARG A 50 -26.47 -13.58 0.89
N GLY A 51 -27.02 -13.70 -0.32
CA GLY A 51 -28.42 -13.33 -0.56
C GLY A 51 -29.41 -14.31 0.09
N ASP A 52 -30.60 -13.83 0.45
CA ASP A 52 -31.65 -14.60 1.16
C ASP A 52 -32.02 -15.95 0.51
N LYS A 53 -31.94 -16.02 -0.83
CA LYS A 53 -32.25 -17.23 -1.62
C LYS A 53 -31.02 -17.87 -2.23
N GLU A 54 -29.84 -17.33 -1.97
CA GLU A 54 -28.59 -17.86 -2.49
C GLU A 54 -28.21 -19.13 -1.72
N SER A 55 -27.80 -20.18 -2.44
CA SER A 55 -27.27 -21.38 -1.79
C SER A 55 -25.86 -21.13 -1.25
N LEU A 56 -25.44 -21.90 -0.24
CA LEU A 56 -24.07 -21.85 0.29
C LEU A 56 -23.02 -21.96 -0.83
N TYR A 57 -23.19 -22.94 -1.72
CA TYR A 57 -22.30 -23.15 -2.86
C TYR A 57 -22.41 -22.04 -3.92
N GLY A 58 -23.57 -21.39 -4.04
CA GLY A 58 -23.75 -20.21 -4.89
C GLY A 58 -22.92 -19.04 -4.39
N TRP A 59 -22.99 -18.75 -3.09
CA TRP A 59 -22.17 -17.72 -2.45
C TRP A 59 -20.68 -18.04 -2.59
N CYS A 60 -20.26 -19.27 -2.30
CA CYS A 60 -18.87 -19.73 -2.46
C CYS A 60 -18.36 -19.49 -3.89
N ALA A 61 -19.15 -19.85 -4.91
CA ALA A 61 -18.75 -19.63 -6.30
C ALA A 61 -18.61 -18.14 -6.64
N ARG A 62 -19.50 -17.29 -6.11
CA ARG A 62 -19.47 -15.84 -6.34
C ARG A 62 -18.24 -15.17 -5.71
N ILE A 63 -17.81 -15.62 -4.54
CA ILE A 63 -16.58 -15.16 -3.90
C ILE A 63 -15.32 -15.86 -4.44
N GLY A 64 -15.42 -16.60 -5.56
CA GLY A 64 -14.26 -17.20 -6.26
C GLY A 64 -13.82 -18.57 -5.75
N LEU A 65 -14.55 -19.21 -4.83
CA LEU A 65 -14.21 -20.55 -4.35
C LEU A 65 -14.68 -21.64 -5.31
N SER A 66 -13.77 -22.56 -5.63
CA SER A 66 -14.11 -23.76 -6.40
C SER A 66 -15.08 -24.67 -5.64
N LYS A 67 -15.88 -25.47 -6.36
CA LYS A 67 -16.80 -26.44 -5.76
C LYS A 67 -16.09 -27.44 -4.85
N SER A 68 -14.88 -27.88 -5.21
CA SER A 68 -14.08 -28.82 -4.40
C SER A 68 -13.55 -28.16 -3.12
N THR A 69 -13.11 -26.91 -3.20
CA THR A 69 -12.68 -26.13 -2.02
C THR A 69 -13.85 -25.92 -1.06
N ALA A 70 -15.00 -25.49 -1.57
CA ALA A 70 -16.22 -25.31 -0.77
C ALA A 70 -16.65 -26.64 -0.11
N PHE A 71 -16.63 -27.75 -0.85
CA PHE A 71 -16.93 -29.07 -0.30
C PHE A 71 -15.93 -29.50 0.80
N GLY A 72 -14.63 -29.25 0.60
CA GLY A 72 -13.61 -29.55 1.60
C GLY A 72 -13.83 -28.78 2.91
N ILE A 73 -14.19 -27.50 2.81
CA ILE A 73 -14.44 -26.67 3.99
C ILE A 73 -15.74 -27.08 4.69
N PHE A 74 -16.86 -27.11 3.97
CA PHE A 74 -18.18 -27.24 4.58
C PHE A 74 -18.65 -28.68 4.80
N SER A 75 -18.18 -29.64 3.99
CA SER A 75 -18.59 -31.04 4.09
C SER A 75 -17.53 -31.96 4.70
N LYS A 76 -16.23 -31.71 4.46
CA LYS A 76 -15.15 -32.50 5.08
C LYS A 76 -14.63 -31.93 6.39
N GLY A 77 -14.96 -30.67 6.72
CA GLY A 77 -14.52 -30.05 7.97
C GLY A 77 -13.01 -29.81 8.01
N ASN A 78 -12.43 -29.33 6.91
CA ASN A 78 -11.02 -28.98 6.89
C ASN A 78 -10.67 -27.98 8.02
N GLN A 79 -9.57 -28.26 8.72
CA GLN A 79 -9.08 -27.43 9.83
C GLN A 79 -8.17 -26.30 9.36
N ASN A 80 -7.56 -26.45 8.19
CA ASN A 80 -6.59 -25.52 7.64
C ASN A 80 -7.04 -24.98 6.27
N MET A 81 -6.66 -23.75 5.99
CA MET A 81 -6.89 -23.07 4.71
C MET A 81 -5.55 -22.67 4.09
N HIS A 82 -5.41 -22.90 2.78
CA HIS A 82 -4.25 -22.43 2.03
C HIS A 82 -4.29 -20.90 1.88
N LEU A 83 -3.13 -20.25 1.89
CA LEU A 83 -3.03 -18.78 1.83
C LEU A 83 -3.74 -18.20 0.60
N SER A 84 -3.55 -18.80 -0.58
CA SER A 84 -4.23 -18.34 -1.81
C SER A 84 -5.76 -18.37 -1.72
N VAL A 85 -6.33 -19.32 -0.97
CA VAL A 85 -7.77 -19.41 -0.74
C VAL A 85 -8.23 -18.29 0.20
N ALA A 86 -7.46 -18.03 1.27
CA ALA A 86 -7.73 -16.94 2.19
C ALA A 86 -7.66 -15.56 1.49
N GLN A 87 -6.67 -15.36 0.62
CA GLN A 87 -6.55 -14.14 -0.19
C GLN A 87 -7.77 -13.95 -1.11
N THR A 88 -8.18 -15.01 -1.80
CA THR A 88 -9.37 -14.97 -2.67
C THR A 88 -10.63 -14.55 -1.89
N ILE A 89 -10.80 -15.07 -0.67
CA ILE A 89 -11.92 -14.71 0.19
C ILE A 89 -11.78 -13.26 0.70
N SER A 90 -10.57 -12.84 1.07
CA SER A 90 -10.27 -11.46 1.49
C SER A 90 -10.65 -10.46 0.41
N ASP A 91 -10.19 -10.67 -0.82
CA ASP A 91 -10.43 -9.75 -1.94
C ASP A 91 -11.94 -9.61 -2.22
N ALA A 92 -12.70 -10.71 -2.10
CA ALA A 92 -14.13 -10.71 -2.34
C ALA A 92 -14.96 -10.12 -1.18
N THR A 93 -14.54 -10.36 0.07
CA THR A 93 -15.34 -10.03 1.28
C THR A 93 -14.86 -8.78 2.01
N GLY A 94 -13.66 -8.29 1.68
CA GLY A 94 -12.98 -7.17 2.34
C GLY A 94 -12.49 -7.48 3.75
N ALA A 95 -12.42 -8.75 4.16
CA ALA A 95 -11.95 -9.16 5.46
C ALA A 95 -10.45 -9.47 5.47
N ASP A 96 -9.78 -9.23 6.60
CA ASP A 96 -8.35 -9.47 6.77
C ASP A 96 -7.96 -10.95 6.52
N VAL A 97 -6.87 -11.16 5.80
CA VAL A 97 -6.40 -12.48 5.34
C VAL A 97 -5.98 -13.37 6.51
N ASP A 98 -5.27 -12.82 7.49
CA ASP A 98 -4.82 -13.56 8.67
C ASP A 98 -5.99 -13.90 9.58
N TRP A 99 -6.96 -13.00 9.68
CA TRP A 99 -8.22 -13.29 10.33
C TRP A 99 -8.95 -14.45 9.64
N ILE A 100 -9.09 -14.44 8.30
CA ILE A 100 -9.76 -15.52 7.55
C ILE A 100 -9.06 -16.87 7.76
N LYS A 101 -7.73 -16.90 7.64
CA LYS A 101 -6.96 -18.13 7.67
C LYS A 101 -6.83 -18.68 9.09
N ASN A 102 -6.38 -17.85 10.03
CA ASN A 102 -5.95 -18.27 11.37
C ASN A 102 -6.92 -17.81 12.47
N GLY A 103 -7.75 -16.80 12.22
CA GLY A 103 -8.61 -16.18 13.24
C GLY A 103 -7.88 -15.16 14.11
N THR A 104 -6.70 -14.70 13.67
CA THR A 104 -5.89 -13.69 14.38
C THR A 104 -6.39 -12.29 14.02
N GLY A 105 -6.40 -11.36 14.97
CA GLY A 105 -6.82 -9.96 14.72
C GLY A 105 -8.34 -9.77 14.64
N VAL A 106 -8.79 -8.89 13.74
CA VAL A 106 -10.19 -8.52 13.53
C VAL A 106 -10.57 -8.64 12.04
N PRO A 107 -11.84 -8.98 11.70
CA PRO A 107 -12.23 -9.21 10.31
C PRO A 107 -12.19 -7.93 9.48
N PHE A 108 -12.73 -6.84 10.03
CA PHE A 108 -12.78 -5.53 9.37
C PHE A 108 -12.06 -4.53 10.28
N PRO A 109 -10.73 -4.48 10.21
CA PRO A 109 -9.98 -3.48 10.93
C PRO A 109 -10.43 -2.09 10.48
N ILE A 110 -10.95 -1.31 11.43
CA ILE A 110 -11.19 0.12 11.23
C ILE A 110 -9.83 0.78 11.41
N TYR A 111 -9.08 0.84 10.33
CA TYR A 111 -7.82 1.55 10.34
C TYR A 111 -8.12 3.05 10.40
N SER A 112 -7.58 3.72 11.41
CA SER A 112 -7.34 5.15 11.30
C SER A 112 -6.44 5.41 10.08
N MET A 113 -6.49 6.61 9.49
CA MET A 113 -5.69 6.91 8.28
C MET A 113 -4.20 6.61 8.51
N ASP A 114 -3.73 6.81 9.74
CA ASP A 114 -2.36 6.52 10.19
C ASP A 114 -2.05 5.01 10.22
N GLU A 115 -3.01 4.15 10.55
CA GLU A 115 -2.81 2.70 10.55
C GLU A 115 -2.86 2.07 9.14
N ILE A 116 -3.62 2.66 8.21
CA ILE A 116 -3.58 2.24 6.79
C ILE A 116 -2.18 2.50 6.23
N ILE A 117 -1.64 3.69 6.53
CA ILE A 117 -0.29 4.08 6.15
C ILE A 117 0.73 3.12 6.76
N ASN A 118 0.63 2.82 8.06
CA ASN A 118 1.57 1.93 8.74
C ASN A 118 1.49 0.48 8.22
N LYS A 119 0.30 -0.04 7.92
CA LYS A 119 0.17 -1.40 7.35
C LYS A 119 0.72 -1.48 5.93
N GLN A 120 0.51 -0.46 5.11
CA GLN A 120 1.11 -0.38 3.78
C GLN A 120 2.64 -0.27 3.86
N ILE A 121 3.17 0.40 4.87
CA ILE A 121 4.61 0.45 5.16
C ILE A 121 5.12 -0.94 5.59
N GLU A 122 4.44 -1.62 6.50
CA GLU A 122 4.84 -2.96 6.98
C GLU A 122 4.78 -4.03 5.88
N GLU A 123 3.71 -4.06 5.07
CA GLU A 123 3.59 -4.98 3.93
C GLU A 123 4.69 -4.70 2.88
N ALA A 124 5.03 -3.42 2.63
CA ALA A 124 6.14 -3.06 1.76
C ALA A 124 7.52 -3.46 2.31
N ILE A 125 7.68 -3.50 3.63
CA ILE A 125 8.91 -3.96 4.29
C ILE A 125 9.02 -5.49 4.25
N GLU A 126 7.92 -6.24 4.43
CA GLU A 126 7.94 -7.71 4.32
C GLU A 126 8.25 -8.18 2.90
N ASP A 127 7.69 -7.53 1.88
CA ASP A 127 8.03 -7.81 0.48
C ASP A 127 9.50 -7.46 0.16
N GLN A 128 10.07 -6.42 0.80
CA GLN A 128 11.50 -6.11 0.70
C GLN A 128 12.40 -7.21 1.27
N ILE A 129 12.05 -7.86 2.38
CA ILE A 129 12.93 -8.86 3.00
C ILE A 129 13.10 -10.11 2.12
N LEU A 130 12.10 -10.44 1.30
CA LEU A 130 12.18 -11.55 0.33
C LEU A 130 12.97 -11.18 -0.93
N GLU A 131 12.88 -9.92 -1.42
CA GLU A 131 13.60 -9.47 -2.62
C GLU A 131 15.04 -8.97 -2.35
N THR A 132 15.39 -8.59 -1.11
CA THR A 132 16.72 -8.04 -0.76
C THR A 132 17.83 -9.10 -0.72
N SER A 133 17.53 -10.38 -0.98
CA SER A 133 18.57 -11.42 -1.04
C SER A 133 19.38 -11.45 -2.34
N ILE A 134 19.14 -10.55 -3.31
CA ILE A 134 19.94 -10.47 -4.55
C ILE A 134 20.14 -9.01 -5.03
N ASN A 135 20.93 -8.18 -4.33
CA ASN A 135 21.97 -7.33 -4.96
C ASN A 135 22.77 -6.49 -3.93
N PRO A 136 24.06 -6.75 -3.71
CA PRO A 136 24.90 -6.00 -2.78
C PRO A 136 25.63 -4.77 -3.37
N GLU A 137 25.20 -4.20 -4.51
CA GLU A 137 25.85 -3.01 -5.13
C GLU A 137 24.88 -1.85 -5.38
N PHE A 138 24.24 -1.34 -4.31
CA PHE A 138 23.58 -0.03 -4.36
C PHE A 138 24.18 0.84 -3.27
N ASP A 139 25.14 1.69 -3.66
CA ASP A 139 25.56 2.82 -2.83
C ASP A 139 24.66 3.99 -3.23
N GLY A 140 23.90 4.53 -2.27
CA GLY A 140 22.86 5.52 -2.54
C GLY A 140 23.41 6.84 -3.09
N LEU A 141 22.51 7.73 -3.52
CA LEU A 141 22.90 9.09 -3.90
C LEU A 141 23.51 9.85 -2.70
N ASP A 142 24.57 10.63 -2.95
CA ASP A 142 25.17 11.49 -1.93
C ASP A 142 24.42 12.83 -1.86
N THR A 143 23.71 13.04 -0.75
CA THR A 143 22.96 14.27 -0.46
C THR A 143 23.80 15.53 -0.52
N GLN A 144 25.06 15.47 -0.09
CA GLN A 144 25.94 16.64 -0.04
C GLN A 144 26.38 17.05 -1.44
N LEU A 145 26.69 16.09 -2.30
CA LEU A 145 27.04 16.36 -3.70
C LEU A 145 25.84 16.93 -4.48
N LEU A 146 24.65 16.40 -4.23
CA LEU A 146 23.41 16.91 -4.84
C LEU A 146 23.09 18.33 -4.38
N GLN A 147 23.22 18.61 -3.08
CA GLN A 147 23.05 19.96 -2.53
C GLN A 147 24.07 20.95 -3.13
N GLN A 148 25.33 20.54 -3.24
CA GLN A 148 26.38 21.36 -3.86
C GLN A 148 26.05 21.70 -5.33
N ALA A 149 25.46 20.76 -6.07
CA ALA A 149 25.04 20.99 -7.45
C ALA A 149 23.92 22.05 -7.54
N PHE A 150 22.92 21.99 -6.65
CA PHE A 150 21.87 23.00 -6.56
C PHE A 150 22.40 24.37 -6.12
N ASP A 151 23.26 24.43 -5.11
CA ASP A 151 23.86 25.69 -4.65
C ASP A 151 24.68 26.37 -5.75
N THR A 152 25.39 25.58 -6.56
CA THR A 152 26.17 26.07 -7.70
C THR A 152 25.25 26.65 -8.77
N LEU A 153 24.15 25.96 -9.08
CA LEU A 153 23.15 26.44 -10.01
C LEU A 153 22.51 27.76 -9.53
N ASP A 154 22.06 27.82 -8.28
CA ASP A 154 21.40 29.00 -7.73
C ASP A 154 22.34 30.21 -7.68
N LYS A 155 23.61 30.00 -7.33
CA LYS A 155 24.66 31.04 -7.42
C LYS A 155 24.82 31.54 -8.86
N ALA A 156 24.92 30.64 -9.84
CA ALA A 156 25.08 31.01 -11.25
C ALA A 156 23.88 31.78 -11.80
N LEU A 157 22.65 31.35 -11.48
CA LEU A 157 21.42 32.04 -11.88
C LEU A 157 21.29 33.42 -11.22
N LYS A 158 21.67 33.54 -9.94
CA LYS A 158 21.65 34.82 -9.21
C LYS A 158 22.65 35.82 -9.78
N VAL A 159 23.86 35.39 -10.13
CA VAL A 159 24.89 36.23 -10.75
C VAL A 159 24.46 36.69 -12.14
N THR A 160 23.90 35.79 -12.94
CA THR A 160 23.48 36.09 -14.32
C THR A 160 22.13 36.80 -14.41
N LYS A 161 21.38 36.91 -13.30
CA LYS A 161 19.99 37.41 -13.23
C LYS A 161 19.07 36.73 -14.24
N ARG A 162 19.29 35.44 -14.49
CA ARG A 162 18.50 34.63 -15.42
C ARG A 162 17.71 33.60 -14.65
N SER A 163 16.54 33.26 -15.17
CA SER A 163 15.75 32.10 -14.74
C SER A 163 15.91 30.97 -15.76
N MET A 164 15.78 29.73 -15.31
CA MET A 164 15.88 28.55 -16.15
C MET A 164 14.64 27.68 -15.97
N SER A 165 14.22 26.97 -17.03
CA SER A 165 13.09 26.06 -16.98
C SER A 165 13.40 24.82 -16.13
N PRO A 166 12.40 24.17 -15.51
CA PRO A 166 12.57 22.97 -14.69
C PRO A 166 13.41 21.88 -15.36
N LYS A 167 13.09 21.57 -16.62
CA LYS A 167 13.84 20.62 -17.45
C LYS A 167 15.32 20.97 -17.62
N ALA A 168 15.63 22.24 -17.85
CA ALA A 168 17.01 22.69 -18.01
C ALA A 168 17.76 22.72 -16.67
N LYS A 169 17.06 22.95 -15.55
CA LYS A 169 17.62 22.81 -14.19
C LYS A 169 17.96 21.37 -13.88
N ALA A 170 17.05 20.46 -14.16
CA ALA A 170 17.25 19.03 -13.97
C ALA A 170 18.46 18.52 -14.74
N LYS A 171 18.57 18.85 -16.03
CA LYS A 171 19.71 18.45 -16.84
C LYS A 171 21.03 19.01 -16.30
N PHE A 172 21.06 20.29 -15.93
CA PHE A 172 22.27 20.92 -15.40
C PHE A 172 22.71 20.29 -14.07
N VAL A 173 21.78 20.11 -13.13
CA VAL A 173 22.07 19.55 -11.79
C VAL A 173 22.47 18.09 -11.88
N ALA A 174 21.78 17.28 -12.68
CA ALA A 174 22.12 15.87 -12.88
C ALA A 174 23.50 15.72 -13.55
N SER A 175 23.82 16.53 -14.56
CA SER A 175 25.15 16.51 -15.17
C SER A 175 26.24 17.01 -14.21
N LEU A 176 25.97 18.03 -13.39
CA LEU A 176 26.95 18.50 -12.41
C LEU A 176 27.17 17.46 -11.31
N TYR A 177 26.11 16.81 -10.85
CA TYR A 177 26.20 15.69 -9.91
C TYR A 177 27.03 14.54 -10.48
N ASP A 178 26.77 14.11 -11.72
CA ASP A 178 27.53 13.05 -12.41
C ASP A 178 29.03 13.36 -12.49
N ASN A 179 29.40 14.63 -12.70
CA ASN A 179 30.79 15.07 -12.71
C ASN A 179 31.44 15.14 -11.32
N LEU A 180 30.65 15.28 -10.26
CA LEU A 180 31.11 15.35 -8.88
C LEU A 180 31.16 13.96 -8.22
N SER A 181 30.32 13.03 -8.67
CA SER A 181 30.23 11.67 -8.16
C SER A 181 31.23 10.71 -8.82
N GLU A 182 31.53 9.60 -8.16
CA GLU A 182 32.32 8.52 -8.77
C GLU A 182 31.57 7.84 -9.93
N PRO A 183 32.28 7.32 -10.96
CA PRO A 183 31.64 6.68 -12.11
C PRO A 183 30.80 5.46 -11.68
N GLY A 184 29.53 5.43 -12.07
CA GLY A 184 28.61 4.32 -11.77
C GLY A 184 27.77 4.47 -10.50
N ASN A 185 27.93 5.59 -9.77
CA ASN A 185 27.25 5.83 -8.49
C ASN A 185 25.76 6.21 -8.64
N ALA A 186 25.29 6.55 -9.85
CA ALA A 186 23.90 6.95 -10.06
C ALA A 186 23.37 6.66 -11.47
N LYS A 187 22.08 6.30 -11.54
CA LYS A 187 21.30 6.32 -12.79
C LYS A 187 20.91 7.76 -13.10
N ILE A 188 21.77 8.45 -13.86
CA ILE A 188 21.64 9.88 -14.18
C ILE A 188 20.31 10.23 -14.86
N GLU A 189 19.80 9.35 -15.74
CA GLU A 189 18.50 9.56 -16.40
C GLU A 189 17.36 9.61 -15.37
N LEU A 190 17.38 8.71 -14.38
CA LEU A 190 16.39 8.68 -13.31
C LEU A 190 16.50 9.89 -12.39
N LEU A 191 17.73 10.27 -12.02
CA LEU A 191 17.99 11.46 -11.20
C LEU A 191 17.46 12.73 -11.91
N GLN A 192 17.68 12.84 -13.21
CA GLN A 192 17.18 13.95 -14.00
C GLN A 192 15.64 14.02 -13.97
N GLU A 193 14.94 12.89 -14.12
CA GLU A 193 13.48 12.86 -14.03
C GLU A 193 12.95 13.24 -12.65
N CYS A 194 13.62 12.81 -11.58
CA CYS A 194 13.27 13.16 -10.20
C CYS A 194 13.41 14.68 -9.97
N ILE A 195 14.54 15.26 -10.38
CA ILE A 195 14.77 16.71 -10.27
C ILE A 195 13.74 17.50 -11.10
N GLU A 196 13.46 17.06 -12.33
CA GLU A 196 12.50 17.73 -13.21
C GLU A 196 11.10 17.74 -12.59
N THR A 197 10.68 16.63 -12.00
CA THR A 197 9.37 16.49 -11.34
C THR A 197 9.24 17.45 -10.16
N VAL A 198 10.25 17.51 -9.28
CA VAL A 198 10.24 18.41 -8.12
C VAL A 198 10.28 19.88 -8.54
N GLU A 199 11.13 20.24 -9.50
CA GLU A 199 11.21 21.62 -10.00
C GLU A 199 9.94 22.07 -10.73
N GLN A 200 9.29 21.16 -11.46
CA GLN A 200 8.02 21.45 -12.13
C GLN A 200 6.90 21.67 -11.11
N ALA A 201 6.80 20.81 -10.09
CA ALA A 201 5.79 20.98 -9.04
C ALA A 201 5.99 22.26 -8.21
N LEU A 202 7.25 22.63 -7.93
CA LEU A 202 7.57 23.92 -7.30
C LEU A 202 7.19 25.12 -8.18
N LEU A 203 7.43 25.02 -9.50
CA LEU A 203 7.03 26.06 -10.44
C LEU A 203 5.50 26.22 -10.49
N ASP A 204 4.77 25.12 -10.61
CA ASP A 204 3.32 25.10 -10.74
C ASP A 204 2.63 25.63 -9.47
N THR A 205 3.19 25.32 -8.30
CA THR A 205 2.72 25.83 -7.00
C THR A 205 3.26 27.22 -6.64
N ARG A 206 4.13 27.80 -7.50
CA ARG A 206 4.83 29.09 -7.28
C ARG A 206 5.60 29.15 -5.96
N ARG A 207 6.22 28.04 -5.59
CA ARG A 207 6.99 27.89 -4.34
C ARG A 207 8.48 27.84 -4.61
N ILE A 208 9.24 28.12 -3.56
CA ILE A 208 10.70 28.05 -3.57
C ILE A 208 11.11 27.15 -2.40
N MET A 209 12.01 26.22 -2.66
CA MET A 209 12.55 25.28 -1.67
C MET A 209 14.07 25.49 -1.58
N SER A 210 14.63 25.38 -0.37
CA SER A 210 16.09 25.43 -0.15
C SER A 210 16.77 24.24 -0.83
N SER A 211 18.06 24.39 -1.16
CA SER A 211 18.86 23.35 -1.80
C SER A 211 18.97 22.07 -0.97
N SER A 212 19.05 22.15 0.37
CA SER A 212 19.09 20.97 1.25
C SER A 212 17.76 20.22 1.27
N ALA A 213 16.64 20.90 1.54
CA ALA A 213 15.31 20.26 1.56
C ALA A 213 14.94 19.65 0.20
N LYS A 214 15.36 20.31 -0.88
CA LYS A 214 15.15 19.81 -2.24
C LYS A 214 15.96 18.55 -2.51
N SER A 215 17.21 18.51 -2.06
CA SER A 215 18.09 17.35 -2.24
C SER A 215 17.56 16.14 -1.46
N GLU A 216 17.12 16.34 -0.22
CA GLU A 216 16.48 15.29 0.61
C GLU A 216 15.20 14.74 -0.04
N LEU A 217 14.34 15.61 -0.57
CA LEU A 217 13.13 15.17 -1.26
C LEU A 217 13.46 14.37 -2.53
N ILE A 218 14.46 14.81 -3.30
CA ILE A 218 14.88 14.12 -4.53
C ILE A 218 15.47 12.75 -4.22
N LEU A 219 16.24 12.61 -3.13
CA LEU A 219 16.74 11.32 -2.65
C LEU A 219 15.62 10.32 -2.37
N ILE A 220 14.63 10.74 -1.58
CA ILE A 220 13.47 9.91 -1.24
C ILE A 220 12.76 9.45 -2.53
N ILE A 221 12.50 10.38 -3.46
CA ILE A 221 11.84 10.05 -4.73
C ILE A 221 12.71 9.12 -5.58
N TYR A 222 14.02 9.34 -5.60
CA TYR A 222 14.95 8.56 -6.39
C TYR A 222 15.06 7.12 -5.87
N ASP A 223 15.19 6.92 -4.55
CA ASP A 223 15.23 5.59 -3.93
C ASP A 223 13.93 4.82 -4.21
N LEU A 224 12.79 5.51 -4.14
CA LEU A 224 11.48 4.93 -4.45
C LEU A 224 11.33 4.55 -5.93
N TYR A 225 11.77 5.42 -6.85
CA TYR A 225 11.71 5.11 -8.28
C TYR A 225 12.76 4.09 -8.72
N TYR A 226 13.88 3.99 -8.00
CA TYR A 226 14.89 2.96 -8.25
C TYR A 226 14.34 1.56 -7.95
N GLY A 227 13.50 1.45 -6.90
CA GLY A 227 12.86 0.20 -6.48
C GLY A 227 11.61 -0.20 -7.27
N ASN A 228 10.86 0.74 -7.87
CA ASN A 228 9.62 0.39 -8.59
C ASN A 228 9.18 1.42 -9.64
N THR A 229 9.17 1.02 -10.92
CA THR A 229 8.77 1.85 -12.06
C THR A 229 7.27 2.16 -12.13
N ALA A 230 6.42 1.35 -11.49
CA ALA A 230 4.96 1.53 -11.45
C ALA A 230 4.52 2.65 -10.49
N TYR A 231 5.36 3.02 -9.51
CA TYR A 231 5.09 4.12 -8.57
C TYR A 231 5.23 5.51 -9.20
N LYS A 232 5.80 5.61 -10.41
CA LYS A 232 6.05 6.87 -11.14
C LYS A 232 4.76 7.66 -11.43
N GLU A 233 3.64 6.99 -11.72
CA GLU A 233 2.37 7.69 -12.00
C GLU A 233 1.58 8.01 -10.73
N ALA A 234 1.53 7.08 -9.76
CA ALA A 234 0.80 7.26 -8.51
C ALA A 234 1.36 8.40 -7.67
N MET A 235 2.70 8.55 -7.60
CA MET A 235 3.34 9.59 -6.79
C MET A 235 3.33 10.98 -7.41
N LYS A 236 3.10 11.13 -8.72
CA LYS A 236 2.94 12.48 -9.29
C LYS A 236 1.72 13.17 -8.66
N THR A 237 0.66 12.39 -8.40
CA THR A 237 -0.54 12.84 -7.71
C THR A 237 -0.29 13.07 -6.22
N THR A 238 0.47 12.20 -5.56
CA THR A 238 0.79 12.35 -4.12
C THR A 238 1.78 13.49 -3.84
N LEU A 239 2.71 13.78 -4.76
CA LEU A 239 3.63 14.91 -4.64
C LEU A 239 2.89 16.25 -4.72
N ASP A 240 1.87 16.35 -5.60
CA ASP A 240 0.98 17.51 -5.67
C ASP A 240 0.17 17.72 -4.37
N GLU A 241 -0.08 16.66 -3.61
CA GLU A 241 -0.78 16.68 -2.31
C GLU A 241 0.17 16.94 -1.12
N LEU A 242 1.39 16.39 -1.15
CA LEU A 242 2.43 16.63 -0.15
C LEU A 242 2.94 18.07 -0.18
N ILE A 243 3.12 18.63 -1.38
CA ILE A 243 3.45 20.05 -1.53
C ILE A 243 2.29 20.93 -1.06
N ARG A 244 1.04 20.49 -1.16
CA ARG A 244 -0.12 21.21 -0.61
C ARG A 244 -0.20 21.15 0.92
N SER A 245 0.21 20.04 1.54
CA SER A 245 0.04 19.80 2.99
C SER A 245 1.21 20.26 3.86
N THR A 246 2.40 20.47 3.30
CA THR A 246 3.58 20.98 4.02
C THR A 246 3.72 22.52 4.02
N SER A 247 2.61 23.21 3.74
CA SER A 247 2.43 24.66 4.00
C SER A 247 1.21 24.91 4.85
#